data_AF-H1Z4L1-F1
#
_entry.id   AF-H1Z4L1-F1
#
_cell.length_a   1.000
_cell.length_b   1.000
_cell.length_c   1.000
_cell.angle_alpha   90.00
_cell.angle_beta   90.00
_cell.angle_gamma   90.00
#
_symmetry.space_group_name_H-M   'P 1'
#
loop_
_entity.id
_entity.type
_entity.pdbx_description
1 polymer ?
#
loop_
_entity_poly.entity_id
_entity_poly.type
_entity_poly.pdbx_seq_one_letter_code
_entity_poly.pdbx_strand_id
1 'polypeptide(L)' 'MSNFTAVIFEEEGCYIAECPEVGTVSQGRTIEEALKNLKEATELYLEEFPVTKRGNPIITSFEIIPA' A
#
# COMPACT_ATOMS: atom_id res chain seq x y z
N MET A 1 0.99 12.60 13.36
CA MET A 1 0.79 12.12 11.97
C MET A 1 1.55 10.83 11.81
N SER A 2 0.94 9.84 11.17
CA SER A 2 1.50 8.49 11.00
C SER A 2 1.82 8.28 9.51
N ASN A 3 3.05 7.85 9.18
CA ASN A 3 3.49 7.67 7.77
C ASN A 3 3.45 6.20 7.33
N PHE A 4 2.71 5.90 6.26
CA PHE A 4 2.50 4.55 5.71
C PHE A 4 3.12 4.43 4.32
N THR A 5 3.50 3.21 3.96
CA THR A 5 4.10 2.88 2.66
C THR A 5 3.00 2.54 1.66
N ALA A 6 3.18 2.98 0.41
CA ALA A 6 2.40 2.51 -0.72
C ALA A 6 3.34 1.81 -1.71
N VAL A 7 3.03 0.57 -2.09
CA VAL A 7 3.67 -0.14 -3.20
C VAL A 7 2.69 -0.15 -4.36
N ILE A 8 3.13 0.25 -5.55
CA ILE A 8 2.25 0.47 -6.70
C ILE A 8 2.71 -0.37 -7.87
N PHE A 9 1.77 -1.07 -8.49
CA PHE A 9 1.96 -1.93 -9.65
C PHE A 9 1.04 -1.47 -10.78
N GLU A 10 1.49 -1.61 -12.03
CA GLU A 10 0.63 -1.46 -13.20
C GLU A 10 0.15 -2.85 -13.63
N GLU A 11 -1.16 -3.07 -13.63
CA GLU A 11 -1.80 -4.31 -14.06
C GLU A 11 -2.97 -3.99 -14.99
N GLU A 12 -3.01 -4.62 -16.17
CA GLU A 12 -4.14 -4.53 -17.12
C GLU A 12 -4.62 -3.10 -17.46
N GLY A 13 -3.70 -2.12 -17.46
CA GLY A 13 -4.03 -0.71 -17.74
C GLY A 13 -4.63 0.05 -16.55
N CYS A 14 -4.51 -0.48 -15.34
CA CYS A 14 -4.78 0.23 -14.09
C CYS A 14 -3.59 0.15 -13.13
N TYR A 15 -3.57 1.05 -12.15
CA TYR A 15 -2.59 1.05 -11.07
C TYR A 15 -3.21 0.41 -9.83
N ILE A 16 -2.59 -0.64 -9.32
CA ILE A 16 -2.90 -1.29 -8.05
C ILE A 16 -1.95 -0.74 -7.00
N ALA A 17 -2.48 -0.23 -5.89
CA ALA A 17 -1.71 0.30 -4.77
C ALA A 17 -1.99 -0.51 -3.51
N GLU A 18 -0.95 -0.98 -2.83
CA GLU A 18 -1.04 -1.72 -1.56
C GLU A 18 -0.30 -1.00 -0.43
N CYS A 19 -0.82 -1.13 0.80
CA CYS A 19 -0.14 -0.70 2.01
C CYS A 19 0.30 -1.94 2.81
N PRO A 20 1.60 -2.30 2.79
CA PRO A 20 2.07 -3.55 3.40
C PRO A 20 1.95 -3.58 4.93
N GLU A 21 1.90 -2.42 5.60
CA GLU A 21 1.80 -2.35 7.06
C GLU A 21 0.43 -2.79 7.60
N VAL A 22 -0.62 -2.68 6.79
CA VAL A 22 -2.00 -3.02 7.17
C VAL A 22 -2.66 -4.03 6.23
N GLY A 23 -2.08 -4.27 5.05
CA GLY A 23 -2.61 -5.17 4.04
C GLY A 23 -3.79 -4.60 3.25
N THR A 24 -4.02 -3.28 3.28
CA THR A 24 -5.04 -2.64 2.46
C THR A 24 -4.58 -2.53 1.01
N VAL A 25 -5.51 -2.68 0.08
CA VAL A 25 -5.27 -2.60 -1.36
C VAL A 25 -6.35 -1.72 -1.97
N SER A 26 -5.97 -0.92 -2.96
CA SER A 26 -6.89 -0.14 -3.79
C SER A 26 -6.36 -0.02 -5.21
N GLN A 27 -7.15 0.60 -6.09
CA GLN A 27 -6.79 0.76 -7.50
C GLN A 27 -7.22 2.13 -8.05
N GLY A 28 -6.60 2.55 -9.15
CA GLY A 28 -6.93 3.77 -9.88
C GLY A 28 -6.45 3.73 -11.32
N ARG A 29 -6.94 4.66 -12.16
CA ARG A 29 -6.47 4.81 -13.56
C ARG A 29 -5.17 5.59 -13.64
N THR A 30 -4.82 6.33 -12.59
CA THR A 30 -3.52 6.98 -12.43
C THR A 30 -2.90 6.61 -11.08
N ILE A 31 -1.60 6.86 -10.94
CA ILE A 31 -0.86 6.66 -9.67
C ILE A 31 -1.50 7.50 -8.56
N GLU A 32 -1.86 8.75 -8.85
CA GLU A 32 -2.46 9.67 -7.87
C GLU A 32 -3.85 9.19 -7.42
N GLU A 33 -4.66 8.67 -8.35
CA GLU A 33 -5.96 8.09 -8.03
C GLU A 33 -5.82 6.84 -7.16
N ALA A 34 -4.93 5.92 -7.54
CA ALA A 34 -4.68 4.70 -6.77
C ALA A 34 -4.18 5.02 -5.36
N LEU A 35 -3.28 5.99 -5.23
CA LEU A 35 -2.77 6.45 -3.94
C LEU A 35 -3.84 7.13 -3.08
N LYS A 36 -4.71 7.96 -3.68
CA LYS A 36 -5.84 8.60 -2.99
C LYS A 36 -6.79 7.53 -2.46
N ASN A 37 -7.16 6.57 -3.30
CA ASN A 37 -8.09 5.50 -2.93
C ASN A 37 -7.48 4.57 -1.86
N LEU A 38 -6.19 4.26 -1.95
CA LEU A 38 -5.47 3.50 -0.94
C LEU A 38 -5.45 4.23 0.42
N LYS A 39 -5.24 5.55 0.40
CA LYS A 39 -5.28 6.36 1.63
C LYS A 39 -6.66 6.27 2.31
N GLU A 40 -7.74 6.45 1.55
CA GLU A 40 -9.10 6.37 2.07
C GLU A 40 -9.41 4.96 2.63
N ALA A 41 -9.05 3.90 1.89
CA ALA A 41 -9.23 2.52 2.35
C ALA A 41 -8.43 2.22 3.64
N THR A 42 -7.22 2.77 3.74
CA THR A 42 -6.37 2.63 4.93
C THR A 42 -6.93 3.40 6.12
N GLU A 43 -7.43 4.61 5.91
CA GLU A 43 -8.09 5.39 6.96
C GLU A 43 -9.31 4.64 7.52
N LEU A 44 -10.19 4.14 6.65
CA LEU A 44 -11.36 3.35 7.05
C LEU A 44 -10.97 2.07 7.82
N TYR A 45 -9.95 1.34 7.36
CA TYR A 45 -9.46 0.15 8.06
C TYR A 45 -8.99 0.48 9.48
N LEU A 46 -8.28 1.60 9.66
CA LEU A 46 -7.72 2.01 10.95
C LEU A 46 -8.76 2.51 11.94
N GLU A 47 -9.91 2.99 11.46
CA GLU A 47 -11.06 3.33 12.30
C GLU A 47 -11.62 2.09 13.03
N GLU A 48 -11.65 0.95 12.34
CA GLU A 48 -12.13 -0.32 12.90
C GLU A 48 -11.02 -1.11 13.62
N PHE A 49 -9.79 -1.05 13.10
CA PHE A 49 -8.64 -1.85 13.57
C PHE A 49 -7.42 -0.97 13.85
N PRO A 50 -7.33 -0.37 15.06
CA PRO A 50 -6.19 0.45 15.43
C PRO A 50 -4.90 -0.38 15.48
N VAL A 51 -3.95 -0.11 14.59
CA VAL A 51 -2.62 -0.74 14.63
C VAL A 51 -1.62 0.09 15.42
N THR A 52 -0.80 -0.60 16.21
CA THR A 52 0.39 -0.02 16.84
C THR A 52 1.51 0.02 15.81
N LYS A 53 1.92 1.21 15.39
CA LYS A 53 3.03 1.33 14.43
C LYS A 53 4.34 0.78 14.99
N ARG A 54 4.98 -0.08 14.21
CA ARG A 54 6.44 -0.28 14.28
C ARG A 54 7.11 0.94 13.61
N GLY A 55 8.40 1.15 13.86
CA GLY A 55 9.14 2.27 13.24
C GLY A 55 9.04 2.28 11.72
N ASN A 56 9.55 3.35 11.08
CA ASN A 56 9.46 3.48 9.62
C ASN A 56 10.09 2.26 8.93
N PRO A 57 9.38 1.62 7.97
CA PRO A 57 9.90 0.44 7.30
C PRO A 57 11.11 0.80 6.42
N ILE A 58 12.03 -0.16 6.29
CA ILE A 58 13.09 -0.13 5.26
C ILE A 58 12.59 -0.98 4.10
N ILE A 59 12.41 -0.35 2.94
CA ILE A 59 11.95 -1.02 1.72
C ILE A 59 13.16 -1.48 0.92
N THR A 60 13.19 -2.76 0.56
CA THR A 60 14.28 -3.38 -0.21
C THR A 60 13.75 -4.53 -1.06
N SER A 61 14.49 -4.92 -2.09
CA SER A 61 14.17 -6.02 -3.00
C SER A 61 15.30 -7.05 -2.97
N PHE A 62 14.98 -8.32 -3.23
CA PHE A 62 15.95 -9.40 -3.35
C PHE A 62 15.63 -10.27 -4.56
N GLU A 63 16.65 -10.91 -5.13
CA GLU A 63 16.52 -11.77 -6.32
C GLU A 63 16.34 -13.24 -5.90
N ILE A 64 15.51 -13.98 -6.65
CA ILE A 64 15.31 -15.42 -6.48
C ILE A 64 15.61 -16.10 -7.81
N ILE A 65 16.35 -17.21 -7.79
CA ILE A 65 16.56 -18.09 -8.95
C ILE A 65 15.67 -19.33 -8.74
N PRO A 66 14.62 -19.54 -9.56
CA PRO A 66 13.81 -20.74 -9.51
C PRO A 66 14.64 -22.00 -9.79
N ALA A 67 14.31 -23.11 -9.14
CA ALA A 67 14.92 -24.42 -9.38
C ALA A 67 14.46 -25.07 -10.69
#